data_AF-A0A8H7FCG9-F1
#
_entry.id   AF-A0A8H7FCG9-F1
#
_cell.length_a   1.000
_cell.length_b   1.000
_cell.length_c   1.000
_cell.angle_alpha   90.00
_cell.angle_beta   90.00
_cell.angle_gamma   90.00
#
_symmetry.space_group_name_H-M   'P 1'
#
loop_
_entity.id
_entity.type
_entity.pdbx_description
1 polymer ?
#
loop_
_entity_poly.entity_id
_entity_poly.type
_entity_poly.pdbx_seq_one_letter_code
_entity_poly.pdbx_strand_id
1 'polypeptide(L)'
;MDFVLKPPKEFSLFPYNPPYSIQDDLMHHLYKCIEERKVSIAESPTGTGKTLSLLCASLTWLADDKERIRKGQMLVDSSEDEPDWVASQTMDRRRRELEAEELEYEARLVAARKKEAAMRQMANGRVIKRPRLGTPTDEPDDDVFLPNTSDEDRSDNITPAVRALMAK
;
A
#
# COMPACT_ATOMS: atom_id res chain seq x y z
N MET A 1 -7.52 17.47 23.16
CA MET A 1 -7.79 16.07 23.50
C MET A 1 -6.79 15.23 22.72
N ASP A 2 -5.97 14.43 23.40
CA ASP A 2 -5.02 13.55 22.72
C ASP A 2 -5.76 12.32 22.19
N PHE A 3 -5.98 12.26 20.88
CA PHE A 3 -6.63 11.13 20.21
C PHE A 3 -5.63 9.97 20.00
N VAL A 4 -4.92 9.57 21.06
CA VAL A 4 -3.96 8.45 20.97
C VAL A 4 -4.73 7.15 20.78
N LEU A 5 -4.40 6.44 19.70
CA LEU A 5 -5.01 5.15 19.39
C LEU A 5 -4.50 4.08 20.37
N LYS A 6 -5.42 3.27 20.88
CA LYS A 6 -5.07 2.11 21.70
C LYS A 6 -5.17 0.86 20.83
N PRO A 7 -4.21 -0.09 20.96
CA PRO A 7 -4.33 -1.36 20.27
C PRO A 7 -5.67 -2.03 20.60
N PRO A 8 -6.36 -2.58 19.60
CA PRO A 8 -7.61 -3.29 19.81
C PRO A 8 -7.35 -4.58 20.60
N LYS A 9 -8.39 -5.08 21.28
CA LYS A 9 -8.32 -6.38 21.97
C LYS A 9 -8.18 -7.56 21.01
N GLU A 10 -8.68 -7.40 19.78
CA GLU A 10 -8.69 -8.43 18.76
C GLU A 10 -8.41 -7.78 17.41
N PHE A 11 -7.53 -8.40 16.62
CA PHE A 11 -7.18 -7.94 15.27
C PHE A 11 -8.12 -8.62 14.26
N SER A 12 -9.19 -7.93 13.86
CA SER A 12 -10.21 -8.48 12.93
C SER A 12 -9.67 -8.86 11.55
N LEU A 13 -8.54 -8.27 11.13
CA LEU A 13 -7.84 -8.62 9.89
C LEU A 13 -7.01 -9.90 10.02
N PHE A 14 -6.84 -10.42 11.22
CA PHE A 14 -6.07 -11.64 11.43
C PHE A 14 -6.93 -12.87 11.06
N PRO A 15 -6.46 -13.75 10.16
CA PRO A 15 -7.32 -14.76 9.55
C PRO A 15 -7.65 -15.96 10.46
N TYR A 16 -6.97 -16.13 11.59
CA TYR A 16 -7.15 -17.28 12.49
C TYR A 16 -7.61 -16.82 13.88
N ASN A 17 -8.57 -17.52 14.49
CA ASN A 17 -9.07 -17.17 15.82
C ASN A 17 -9.01 -18.39 16.77
N PRO A 18 -8.33 -18.30 17.93
CA PRO A 18 -7.45 -17.21 18.36
C PRO A 18 -6.08 -17.24 17.65
N PRO A 19 -5.39 -16.08 17.49
CA PRO A 19 -3.99 -16.06 17.13
C PRO A 19 -3.14 -16.76 18.19
N TYR A 20 -1.96 -17.24 17.81
CA TYR A 20 -0.99 -17.70 18.81
C TYR A 20 -0.54 -16.52 19.68
N SER A 21 -0.25 -16.75 20.96
CA SER A 21 0.15 -15.70 21.91
C SER A 21 1.31 -14.85 21.39
N ILE A 22 2.33 -15.47 20.80
CA ILE A 22 3.48 -14.75 20.23
C ILE A 22 3.11 -13.83 19.05
N GLN A 23 2.10 -14.20 18.27
CA GLN A 23 1.60 -13.38 17.17
C GLN A 23 0.80 -12.19 17.72
N ASP A 24 -0.02 -12.45 18.74
CA ASP A 24 -0.80 -11.42 19.42
C ASP A 24 0.11 -10.38 20.08
N ASP A 25 1.12 -10.83 20.83
CA ASP A 25 2.13 -9.98 21.46
C ASP A 25 2.87 -9.11 20.43
N LEU A 26 3.29 -9.72 19.32
CA LEU A 26 3.97 -9.01 18.23
C LEU A 26 3.05 -7.96 17.59
N MET A 27 1.79 -8.29 17.33
CA MET A 27 0.83 -7.36 16.73
C MET A 27 0.55 -6.16 17.66
N HIS A 28 0.31 -6.41 18.94
CA HIS A 28 0.11 -5.36 19.93
C HIS A 28 1.35 -4.46 20.09
N HIS A 29 2.55 -5.04 20.09
CA HIS A 29 3.80 -4.29 20.17
C HIS A 29 3.98 -3.38 18.95
N LEU A 30 3.82 -3.93 17.73
CA LEU A 30 3.95 -3.18 16.49
C LEU A 30 2.93 -2.03 16.42
N TYR A 31 1.66 -2.29 16.76
CA TYR A 31 0.62 -1.26 16.76
C TYR A 31 1.02 -0.08 17.66
N LYS A 32 1.46 -0.35 18.90
CA LYS A 32 1.89 0.71 19.83
C LYS A 32 3.09 1.49 19.30
N CYS A 33 4.09 0.80 18.76
CA CYS A 33 5.27 1.46 18.21
C CYS A 33 4.94 2.38 17.04
N ILE A 34 4.01 1.96 16.16
CA ILE A 34 3.54 2.79 15.05
C ILE A 34 2.83 4.04 15.59
N GLU A 35 1.89 3.88 16.53
CA GLU A 35 1.16 5.00 17.13
C GLU A 35 2.09 6.00 17.85
N GLU A 36 3.08 5.48 18.57
CA GLU A 36 4.06 6.30 19.29
C GLU A 36 5.17 6.88 18.39
N ARG A 37 5.16 6.55 17.09
CA ARG A 37 6.18 6.94 16.10
C ARG A 37 7.61 6.55 16.53
N LYS A 38 7.76 5.37 17.14
CA LYS A 38 9.05 4.85 17.63
C LYS A 38 9.63 3.81 16.68
N VAL A 39 10.95 3.64 16.76
CA VAL A 39 11.66 2.53 16.11
C VAL A 39 11.62 1.32 17.05
N SER A 40 11.21 0.16 16.54
CA SER A 40 11.23 -1.10 17.28
C SER A 40 12.14 -2.13 16.61
N ILE A 41 12.82 -2.92 17.44
CA ILE A 41 13.61 -4.09 17.02
C ILE A 41 12.96 -5.29 17.70
N ALA A 42 12.32 -6.15 16.90
CA ALA A 42 11.62 -7.32 17.40
C ALA A 42 12.14 -8.58 16.70
N GLU A 43 12.50 -9.58 17.50
CA GLU A 43 12.79 -10.93 17.05
C GLU A 43 11.54 -11.81 17.14
N SER A 44 11.38 -12.70 16.18
CA SER A 44 10.27 -13.64 16.10
C SER A 44 10.80 -14.94 15.51
N PRO A 45 10.55 -16.11 16.13
CA PRO A 45 11.01 -17.39 15.61
C PRO A 45 10.51 -17.64 14.19
N THR A 46 11.32 -18.34 13.39
CA THR A 46 10.93 -18.69 12.02
C THR A 46 9.67 -19.57 12.00
N GLY A 47 8.82 -19.41 10.99
CA GLY A 47 7.57 -20.16 10.84
C GLY A 47 6.40 -19.68 11.71
N THR A 48 6.57 -18.66 12.56
CA THR A 48 5.49 -18.14 13.42
C THR A 48 4.62 -17.06 12.76
N GLY A 49 4.79 -16.82 11.45
CA GLY A 49 3.96 -15.86 10.72
C GLY A 49 4.30 -14.39 10.94
N LYS A 50 5.57 -14.03 11.18
CA LYS A 50 6.06 -12.65 11.34
C LYS A 50 5.49 -11.68 10.29
N THR A 51 5.51 -12.07 9.01
CA THR A 51 4.98 -11.25 7.92
C THR A 51 3.48 -11.01 8.07
N LEU A 52 2.72 -12.05 8.42
CA LEU A 52 1.27 -11.95 8.62
C LEU A 52 0.95 -11.03 9.79
N SER A 53 1.57 -11.24 10.95
CA SER A 53 1.41 -10.39 12.13
C SER A 53 1.78 -8.93 11.84
N LEU A 54 2.88 -8.69 11.14
CA LEU A 54 3.31 -7.35 10.75
C LEU A 54 2.27 -6.65 9.87
N LEU A 55 1.76 -7.34 8.84
CA LEU A 55 0.75 -6.78 7.95
C LEU A 55 -0.57 -6.52 8.67
N CYS A 56 -1.06 -7.47 9.47
CA CYS A 56 -2.30 -7.31 10.23
C CYS A 56 -2.22 -6.11 11.17
N ALA A 57 -1.16 -6.01 11.99
CA ALA A 57 -1.00 -4.88 12.91
C ALA A 57 -0.92 -3.52 12.19
N SER A 58 -0.14 -3.46 11.11
CA SER A 58 0.06 -2.21 10.35
C SER A 58 -1.21 -1.76 9.64
N LEU A 59 -1.95 -2.69 9.03
CA LEU A 59 -3.19 -2.39 8.32
C LEU A 59 -4.33 -2.03 9.29
N THR A 60 -4.41 -2.69 10.44
CA THR A 60 -5.37 -2.34 11.49
C THR A 60 -5.10 -0.92 12.01
N TRP A 61 -3.85 -0.58 12.34
CA TRP A 61 -3.50 0.78 12.75
C TRP A 61 -3.84 1.82 11.67
N LEU A 62 -3.54 1.53 10.40
CA LEU A 62 -3.84 2.44 9.30
C LEU A 62 -5.35 2.68 9.13
N ALA A 63 -6.18 1.65 9.32
CA ALA A 63 -7.63 1.80 9.28
C ALA A 63 -8.13 2.68 10.43
N ASP A 64 -7.62 2.45 11.64
CA ASP A 64 -7.98 3.24 12.83
C ASP A 64 -7.53 4.70 12.69
N ASP A 65 -6.35 4.96 12.11
CA ASP A 65 -5.84 6.30 11.87
C ASP A 65 -6.67 7.07 10.84
N LYS A 66 -7.10 6.41 9.75
CA LYS A 66 -8.03 7.00 8.78
C LYS A 66 -9.35 7.38 9.44
N GLU A 67 -9.90 6.52 10.29
CA GLU A 67 -11.13 6.80 11.01
C GLU A 67 -10.96 7.96 12.01
N ARG A 68 -9.81 8.02 12.68
CA ARG A 68 -9.43 9.14 13.56
C ARG A 68 -9.39 10.46 12.79
N ILE A 69 -8.73 10.49 11.63
CA ILE A 69 -8.65 11.69 10.78
C ILE A 69 -10.05 12.11 10.31
N ARG A 70 -10.87 11.16 9.85
CA ARG A 70 -12.24 11.42 9.41
C ARG A 70 -13.10 12.03 10.53
N LYS A 71 -13.04 11.46 11.74
CA LYS A 71 -13.72 12.00 12.93
C LYS A 71 -13.20 13.39 13.29
N GLY A 72 -11.89 13.60 13.23
CA GLY A 72 -11.26 14.90 13.49
C GLY A 72 -11.75 15.98 12.52
N GLN A 73 -11.79 15.67 11.22
CA GLN A 73 -12.33 16.59 10.20
C GLN A 73 -13.80 16.95 10.43
N MET A 74 -14.59 16.00 10.96
CA MET A 74 -15.99 16.23 11.30
C MET A 74 -16.15 17.12 12.55
N LEU A 75 -15.28 16.99 13.54
CA LEU A 75 -15.34 17.76 14.80
C LEU A 75 -14.92 19.23 14.65
N VAL A 76 -13.99 19.54 13.73
CA VAL A 76 -13.47 20.92 13.54
C VAL A 76 -14.55 21.90 13.07
N ASP A 77 -15.60 21.41 12.39
CA ASP A 77 -16.66 22.24 11.81
C ASP A 77 -17.88 22.40 12.74
N SER A 78 -17.88 21.73 13.89
CA SER A 78 -18.90 21.89 14.93
C SER A 78 -18.48 23.02 15.87
N SER A 79 -18.88 24.26 15.58
CA SER A 79 -18.76 25.35 16.57
C SER A 79 -19.75 25.15 17.71
N GLU A 80 -19.27 25.17 18.95
CA GLU A 80 -20.09 24.93 20.16
C GLU A 80 -21.22 25.95 20.39
N ASP A 81 -21.17 27.12 19.72
CA ASP A 81 -22.14 28.22 19.86
C ASP A 81 -23.31 28.18 18.85
N GLU A 82 -23.38 27.18 17.97
CA GLU A 82 -24.45 27.08 16.95
C GLU A 82 -25.63 26.20 17.39
N PRO A 83 -26.88 26.52 16.97
CA PRO A 83 -28.03 25.65 17.22
C PRO A 83 -27.86 24.26 16.60
N ASP A 84 -28.37 23.21 17.26
CA ASP A 84 -28.25 21.79 16.85
C ASP A 84 -28.57 21.52 15.37
N TRP A 85 -29.59 22.20 14.83
CA TRP A 85 -30.00 22.02 13.43
C TRP A 85 -28.97 22.60 12.45
N VAL A 86 -28.32 23.72 12.79
CA VAL A 86 -27.25 24.32 11.98
C VAL A 86 -26.05 23.40 11.99
N ALA A 87 -25.60 22.96 13.17
CA ALA A 87 -24.52 22.00 13.31
C ALA A 87 -24.80 20.71 12.49
N SER A 88 -26.01 20.17 12.57
CA SER A 88 -26.38 18.98 11.79
C SER A 88 -26.31 19.19 10.27
N GLN A 89 -26.68 20.38 9.78
CA GLN A 89 -26.64 20.72 8.37
C GLN A 89 -25.19 20.91 7.88
N THR A 90 -24.37 21.58 8.67
CA THR A 90 -22.94 21.80 8.40
C THR A 90 -22.21 20.45 8.30
N MET A 91 -22.47 19.56 9.26
CA MET A 91 -21.94 18.20 9.29
C MET A 91 -22.40 17.35 8.11
N ASP A 92 -23.68 17.44 7.72
CA ASP A 92 -24.21 16.70 6.58
C ASP A 92 -23.65 17.19 5.24
N ARG A 93 -23.46 18.51 5.08
CA ARG A 93 -22.78 19.08 3.90
C ARG A 93 -21.34 18.57 3.82
N ARG A 94 -20.60 18.61 4.93
CA ARG A 94 -19.21 18.18 4.97
C ARG A 94 -19.06 16.69 4.68
N ARG A 95 -19.96 15.86 5.22
CA ARG A 95 -20.01 14.42 4.90
C ARG A 95 -20.14 14.19 3.39
N ARG A 96 -21.07 14.87 2.72
CA ARG A 96 -21.24 14.74 1.27
C ARG A 96 -20.03 15.19 0.47
N GLU A 97 -19.34 16.24 0.92
CA GLU A 97 -18.09 16.69 0.30
C GLU A 97 -17.00 15.62 0.39
N LEU A 98 -16.80 15.05 1.58
CA LEU A 98 -15.82 13.98 1.80
C LEU A 98 -16.16 12.73 0.97
N GLU A 99 -17.44 12.33 0.93
CA GLU A 99 -17.91 11.20 0.11
C GLU A 99 -17.68 11.45 -1.39
N ALA A 100 -17.88 12.69 -1.86
CA ALA A 100 -17.64 13.06 -3.25
C ALA A 100 -16.14 13.00 -3.60
N GLU A 101 -15.27 13.47 -2.70
CA GLU A 101 -13.81 13.39 -2.86
C GLU A 101 -13.32 11.94 -2.89
N GLU A 102 -13.85 11.07 -2.01
CA GLU A 102 -13.57 9.64 -2.02
C GLU A 102 -13.97 8.99 -3.35
N LEU A 103 -15.16 9.31 -3.87
CA LEU A 103 -15.67 8.75 -5.13
C LEU A 103 -14.82 9.21 -6.34
N GLU A 104 -14.41 10.47 -6.37
CA GLU A 104 -13.50 10.98 -7.41
C GLU A 104 -12.14 10.26 -7.35
N TYR A 105 -11.60 10.08 -6.15
CA TYR A 105 -10.35 9.36 -5.93
C TYR A 105 -10.44 7.90 -6.37
N GLU A 106 -11.52 7.19 -6.01
CA GLU A 106 -11.77 5.82 -6.44
C GLU A 106 -11.88 5.71 -7.97
N ALA A 107 -12.63 6.61 -8.61
CA ALA A 107 -12.75 6.66 -10.06
C ALA A 107 -11.37 6.85 -10.74
N ARG A 108 -10.53 7.73 -10.17
CA ARG A 108 -9.15 7.94 -10.63
C ARG A 108 -8.28 6.69 -10.47
N LEU A 109 -8.40 5.98 -9.34
CA LEU A 109 -7.65 4.75 -9.10
C LEU A 109 -8.07 3.63 -10.06
N VAL A 110 -9.37 3.48 -10.32
CA VAL A 110 -9.91 2.52 -11.29
C VAL A 110 -9.41 2.82 -12.70
N ALA A 111 -9.42 4.09 -13.10
CA ALA A 111 -8.89 4.51 -14.39
C ALA A 111 -7.39 4.20 -14.53
N ALA A 112 -6.60 4.46 -13.48
CA ALA A 112 -5.18 4.14 -13.45
C ALA A 112 -4.92 2.63 -13.59
N ARG A 113 -5.63 1.79 -12.84
CA ARG A 113 -5.53 0.31 -12.95
C ARG A 113 -5.92 -0.19 -14.34
N LYS A 114 -6.97 0.35 -14.95
CA LYS A 114 -7.38 0.00 -16.31
C LYS A 114 -6.30 0.36 -17.34
N LYS A 115 -5.66 1.52 -17.18
CA LYS A 115 -4.55 1.95 -18.03
C LYS A 115 -3.33 1.04 -17.89
N GLU A 116 -2.96 0.66 -16.67
CA GLU A 116 -1.86 -0.27 -16.41
C GLU A 116 -2.13 -1.67 -17.02
N ALA A 117 -3.34 -2.20 -16.82
CA ALA A 117 -3.74 -3.49 -17.39
C ALA A 117 -3.68 -3.48 -18.94
N ALA A 118 -4.13 -2.39 -19.57
CA ALA A 118 -4.03 -2.23 -21.02
C ALA A 118 -2.56 -2.20 -21.50
N MET A 119 -1.68 -1.46 -20.81
CA MET A 119 -0.25 -1.44 -21.13
C MET A 119 0.39 -2.84 -20.97
N ARG A 120 0.05 -3.56 -19.89
CA ARG A 120 0.56 -4.92 -19.65
C ARG A 120 0.10 -5.92 -20.71
N GLN A 121 -1.15 -5.83 -21.17
CA GLN A 121 -1.66 -6.66 -22.27
C GLN A 121 -0.92 -6.38 -23.59
N MET A 122 -0.69 -5.10 -23.91
CA MET A 122 0.07 -4.73 -25.11
C MET A 122 1.54 -5.20 -25.06
N ALA A 123 2.16 -5.20 -23.87
CA ALA A 123 3.52 -5.70 -23.67
C ALA A 123 3.63 -7.22 -23.81
N ASN A 124 2.67 -7.98 -23.27
CA ASN A 124 2.65 -9.45 -23.38
C ASN A 124 2.52 -9.95 -24.83
N GLY A 125 1.88 -9.17 -25.72
CA GLY A 125 1.80 -9.49 -27.15
C GLY A 125 3.12 -9.35 -27.92
N ARG A 126 4.15 -8.74 -27.32
CA ARG A 126 5.48 -8.50 -27.93
C ARG A 126 6.56 -9.45 -27.48
N VAL A 127 6.25 -10.51 -26.73
CA VAL A 127 7.23 -11.55 -26.38
C VAL A 127 7.56 -12.36 -27.64
N ILE A 128 8.51 -11.87 -28.43
CA ILE A 128 9.14 -12.63 -29.50
C ILE A 128 9.91 -13.75 -28.82
N LYS A 129 9.40 -14.99 -28.92
CA LYS A 129 10.18 -16.16 -28.53
C LYS A 129 11.43 -16.18 -29.40
N ARG A 130 12.60 -15.82 -28.83
CA ARG A 130 13.88 -16.07 -29.48
C ARG A 130 13.93 -17.58 -29.81
N PRO A 131 14.05 -17.98 -31.08
CA PRO A 131 14.17 -19.39 -31.42
C PRO A 131 15.41 -19.94 -30.73
N ARG A 132 15.26 -21.07 -30.01
CA ARG A 132 16.40 -21.76 -29.40
C ARG A 132 17.26 -22.30 -30.53
N LEU A 133 18.42 -21.69 -30.78
CA LEU A 133 19.45 -22.28 -31.61
C LEU A 133 20.14 -23.33 -30.74
N GLY A 134 19.82 -24.60 -30.95
CA GLY A 134 20.40 -25.69 -30.19
C GLY A 134 21.80 -26.04 -30.66
N THR A 135 22.74 -26.13 -29.73
CA THR A 135 23.83 -27.10 -29.74
C THR A 135 23.93 -27.69 -28.33
N PRO A 136 23.90 -29.03 -28.15
CA PRO A 136 24.06 -29.64 -26.85
C PRO A 136 25.56 -29.74 -26.54
N THR A 137 26.04 -28.89 -25.65
CA THR A 137 27.33 -29.06 -24.98
C THR A 137 27.06 -29.05 -23.48
N ASP A 138 27.33 -30.18 -22.82
CA ASP A 138 27.14 -30.46 -21.39
C ASP A 138 28.13 -29.71 -20.48
N GLU A 139 28.39 -28.43 -20.73
CA GLU A 139 29.10 -27.58 -19.78
C GLU A 139 28.15 -26.48 -19.28
N PRO A 140 28.00 -26.32 -17.94
CA PRO A 140 27.22 -25.22 -17.40
C PRO A 140 27.96 -23.91 -17.73
N ASP A 141 27.48 -23.23 -18.76
CA ASP A 141 27.93 -21.91 -19.13
C ASP A 141 27.41 -20.89 -18.09
N ASP A 142 28.22 -20.64 -17.07
CA ASP A 142 27.91 -19.69 -15.98
C ASP A 142 27.68 -18.25 -16.50
N ASP A 143 28.13 -17.94 -17.73
CA ASP A 143 27.88 -16.65 -18.38
C ASP A 143 26.40 -16.46 -18.77
N VAL A 144 25.60 -17.54 -18.81
CA VAL A 144 24.13 -17.45 -19.02
C VAL A 144 23.42 -16.71 -17.88
N PHE A 145 24.03 -16.67 -16.69
CA PHE A 145 23.46 -15.99 -15.52
C PHE A 145 23.96 -14.56 -15.32
N LEU A 146 24.91 -14.09 -16.14
CA LEU A 146 25.41 -12.72 -16.09
C LEU A 146 24.46 -11.77 -16.84
N PRO A 147 24.22 -10.54 -16.34
CA PRO A 147 23.53 -9.52 -17.10
C PRO A 147 24.31 -9.24 -18.40
N ASN A 148 23.63 -9.30 -19.55
CA ASN A 148 24.24 -8.93 -20.83
C ASN A 148 24.81 -7.51 -20.74
N THR A 149 26.14 -7.39 -20.80
CA THR A 149 26.89 -6.12 -20.82
C THR A 149 26.97 -5.51 -22.24
N SER A 150 26.36 -6.17 -23.22
CA SER A 150 26.27 -5.68 -24.59
C SER A 150 25.15 -4.65 -24.70
N ASP A 151 25.52 -3.38 -24.52
CA ASP A 151 24.70 -2.17 -24.72
C ASP A 151 24.25 -1.98 -26.20
N GLU A 152 23.61 -2.97 -26.82
CA GLU A 152 23.09 -2.85 -28.20
C GLU A 152 21.55 -2.95 -28.30
N ASP A 153 20.83 -3.14 -27.19
CA ASP A 153 19.36 -3.04 -27.16
C ASP A 153 18.91 -1.70 -26.53
N ARG A 154 19.39 -0.57 -27.05
CA ARG A 154 18.84 0.77 -26.75
C ARG A 154 17.49 0.97 -27.46
N SER A 155 16.47 0.25 -27.01
CA SER A 155 15.12 0.83 -26.98
C SER A 155 14.77 1.10 -25.52
N ASP A 156 15.46 2.09 -24.95
CA ASP A 156 15.24 2.52 -23.58
C ASP A 156 13.75 2.78 -23.37
N ASN A 157 13.18 2.17 -22.33
CA ASN A 157 11.80 2.39 -21.86
C ASN A 157 11.61 3.80 -21.26
N ILE A 158 12.25 4.81 -21.85
CA ILE A 158 12.23 6.20 -21.45
C ILE A 158 11.10 6.88 -22.20
N THR A 159 10.10 7.34 -21.45
CA THR A 159 8.98 8.14 -21.94
C THR A 159 9.50 9.39 -22.66
N PRO A 160 8.87 9.85 -23.75
CA PRO A 160 9.36 11.03 -24.50
C PRO A 160 9.61 12.28 -23.64
N ALA A 161 8.83 12.46 -22.57
CA ALA A 161 9.01 13.55 -21.60
C ALA A 161 10.34 13.47 -20.83
N VAL A 162 10.76 12.28 -20.41
CA VAL A 162 12.04 12.06 -19.70
C VAL A 162 13.21 12.25 -20.67
N ARG A 163 13.04 11.85 -21.93
CA ARG A 163 14.04 12.05 -22.98
C ARG A 163 14.26 13.53 -23.29
N ALA A 164 13.20 14.35 -23.29
CA ALA A 164 13.30 15.80 -23.44
C ALA A 164 13.97 16.49 -22.24
N LEU A 165 13.80 15.94 -21.04
CA LEU A 165 14.45 16.46 -19.83
C LEU A 165 15.96 16.19 -19.82
N MET A 166 16.40 15.02 -20.30
CA MET A 166 17.81 14.64 -20.39
C MET A 166 18.57 15.31 -21.54
N ALA A 167 17.87 15.94 -22.48
CA ALA A 167 18.45 16.63 -23.63
C ALA A 167 18.82 18.10 -23.33
N LYS A 168 18.76 18.54 -22.08
CA LYS A 168 19.00 19.92 -21.66
C LYS A 168 20.25 20.05 -20.80
#